data_AF-B4U4L1-F1
#
_entry.id   AF-B4U4L1-F1
#
_cell.length_a   1.000
_cell.length_b   1.000
_cell.length_c   1.000
_cell.angle_alpha   90.00
_cell.angle_beta   90.00
_cell.angle_gamma   90.00
#
_symmetry.space_group_name_H-M   'P 1'
#
loop_
_entity.id
_entity.type
_entity.pdbx_description
1 polymer ?
#
loop_
_entity_poly.entity_id
_entity_poly.type
_entity_poly.pdbx_seq_one_letter_code
_entity_poly.pdbx_strand_id
1 'polypeptide(L)'
;MNIGSFLLRIYGVSEADTKARIEELTQLFELTQEMHNTIDNFSHGMRQKVIVIGALISNPSIWILDEPLTGLDPQASFDLKEMMKEHAASGNTVLFSTHVLSVAEQLCDRIGILKKGKLIFVGTVEQLKADYPDKDLETIYLELAGRQAQEA
;
A
#
# COMPACT_ATOMS: atom_id res chain seq x y z
N MET A 1 -23.74 10.70 -8.35
CA MET A 1 -22.84 9.74 -9.02
C MET A 1 -21.73 9.44 -8.01
N ASN A 2 -21.69 8.22 -7.45
CA ASN A 2 -20.71 7.85 -6.44
C ASN A 2 -19.36 7.60 -7.15
N ILE A 3 -18.24 8.02 -6.55
CA ILE A 3 -16.90 7.94 -7.15
C ILE A 3 -16.53 6.50 -7.55
N GLY A 4 -17.01 5.51 -6.79
CA GLY A 4 -16.80 4.09 -7.10
C GLY A 4 -17.43 3.66 -8.42
N SER A 5 -18.69 4.05 -8.68
CA SER A 5 -19.37 3.67 -9.92
C SER A 5 -18.82 4.39 -11.15
N PHE A 6 -18.25 5.58 -10.97
CA PHE A 6 -17.54 6.29 -12.03
C PHE A 6 -16.25 5.58 -12.42
N LEU A 7 -15.40 5.22 -11.45
CA LEU A 7 -14.13 4.54 -11.71
C LEU A 7 -14.35 3.18 -12.38
N LEU A 8 -15.30 2.40 -11.88
CA LEU A 8 -15.58 1.07 -12.42
C LEU A 8 -16.11 1.08 -13.85
N ARG A 9 -16.89 2.12 -14.21
CA ARG A 9 -17.30 2.35 -15.61
C ARG A 9 -16.12 2.68 -16.52
N ILE A 10 -15.13 3.44 -16.03
CA ILE A 10 -13.89 3.70 -16.79
C ILE A 10 -13.12 2.39 -17.02
N TYR A 11 -13.08 1.52 -16.02
CA TYR A 11 -12.40 0.22 -16.10
C TYR A 11 -13.23 -0.89 -16.77
N GLY A 12 -14.43 -0.58 -17.29
CA GLY A 12 -15.26 -1.54 -18.03
C GLY A 12 -15.83 -2.69 -17.19
N VAL A 13 -15.94 -2.51 -15.87
CA VAL A 13 -16.46 -3.52 -14.95
C VAL A 13 -18.00 -3.56 -15.02
N SER A 14 -18.60 -4.75 -14.92
CA SER A 14 -20.05 -4.91 -14.95
C SER A 14 -20.73 -4.20 -13.77
N GLU A 15 -21.99 -3.77 -13.91
CA GLU A 15 -22.71 -3.10 -12.82
C GLU A 15 -22.94 -4.00 -11.60
N ALA A 16 -23.06 -5.32 -11.81
CA ALA A 16 -23.24 -6.29 -10.73
C ALA A 16 -21.96 -6.43 -9.89
N ASP A 17 -20.82 -6.63 -10.56
CA ASP A 17 -19.51 -6.71 -9.90
C ASP A 17 -19.13 -5.39 -9.24
N THR A 18 -19.56 -4.27 -9.86
CA THR A 18 -19.38 -2.93 -9.32
C THR A 18 -20.01 -2.78 -7.94
N LYS A 19 -21.28 -3.19 -7.79
CA LYS A 19 -21.99 -3.03 -6.53
C LYS A 19 -21.39 -3.92 -5.44
N ALA A 20 -21.13 -5.19 -5.75
CA ALA A 20 -20.54 -6.14 -4.81
C ALA A 20 -19.18 -5.64 -4.28
N ARG A 21 -18.33 -5.12 -5.19
CA ARG A 21 -16.99 -4.64 -4.82
C ARG A 21 -17.01 -3.35 -3.99
N ILE A 22 -17.93 -2.44 -4.29
CA ILE A 22 -18.15 -1.24 -3.46
C ILE A 22 -18.59 -1.66 -2.07
N GLU A 23 -19.56 -2.55 -1.94
CA GLU A 23 -20.08 -3.01 -0.64
C GLU A 23 -18.99 -3.69 0.18
N GLU A 24 -18.23 -4.61 -0.41
CA GLU A 24 -17.10 -5.29 0.24
C GLU A 24 -16.06 -4.31 0.79
N LEU A 25 -15.56 -3.41 -0.07
CA LEU A 25 -14.49 -2.48 0.31
C LEU A 25 -14.96 -1.42 1.31
N THR A 26 -16.19 -0.93 1.17
CA THR A 26 -16.74 0.06 2.12
C THR A 26 -17.06 -0.55 3.48
N GLN A 27 -17.43 -1.83 3.54
CA GLN A 27 -17.56 -2.54 4.81
C GLN A 27 -16.20 -2.74 5.46
N LEU A 28 -15.21 -3.21 4.71
CA LEU A 28 -13.86 -3.46 5.21
C LEU A 28 -13.22 -2.19 5.81
N PHE A 29 -13.36 -1.05 5.14
CA PHE A 29 -12.79 0.22 5.61
C PHE A 29 -13.73 1.03 6.54
N GLU A 30 -14.87 0.45 6.96
CA GLU A 30 -15.87 1.11 7.82
C GLU A 30 -16.44 2.43 7.25
N LEU A 31 -16.57 2.51 5.92
CA LEU A 31 -17.10 3.68 5.21
C LEU A 31 -18.56 3.54 4.74
N THR A 32 -19.23 2.43 5.08
CA THR A 32 -20.61 2.14 4.65
C THR A 32 -21.59 3.26 5.02
N GLN A 33 -21.49 3.83 6.22
CA GLN A 33 -22.39 4.89 6.70
C GLN A 33 -22.08 6.26 6.06
N GLU A 34 -20.88 6.39 5.50
CA GLU A 34 -20.33 7.65 5.00
C GLU A 34 -20.49 7.78 3.47
N MET A 35 -21.01 6.73 2.80
CA MET A 35 -21.18 6.67 1.35
C MET A 35 -22.02 7.80 0.73
N HIS A 36 -22.88 8.45 1.52
CA HIS A 36 -23.74 9.55 1.07
C HIS A 36 -23.20 10.94 1.37
N ASN A 37 -22.09 11.01 2.12
CA ASN A 37 -21.44 12.27 2.46
C ASN A 37 -20.46 12.69 1.36
N THR A 38 -20.23 14.00 1.24
CA THR A 38 -19.20 14.52 0.34
C THR A 38 -17.82 14.30 0.93
N ILE A 39 -16.83 14.03 0.07
CA ILE A 39 -15.42 13.82 0.46
C ILE A 39 -14.85 15.03 1.23
N ASP A 40 -15.39 16.23 1.00
CA ASP A 40 -15.01 17.45 1.73
C ASP A 40 -15.27 17.35 3.23
N ASN A 41 -16.30 16.60 3.64
CA ASN A 41 -16.66 16.39 5.04
C ASN A 41 -15.84 15.27 5.71
N PHE A 42 -15.01 14.56 4.95
CA PHE A 42 -14.24 13.43 5.46
C PHE A 42 -13.02 13.89 6.24
N SER A 43 -12.73 13.18 7.33
CA SER A 43 -11.44 13.30 8.01
C SER A 43 -10.31 12.91 7.06
N HIS A 44 -9.07 13.28 7.40
CA HIS A 44 -7.90 12.90 6.61
C HIS A 44 -7.82 11.39 6.40
N GLY A 45 -8.04 10.58 7.44
CA GLY A 45 -7.99 9.12 7.32
C GLY A 45 -9.13 8.54 6.49
N MET A 46 -10.34 9.10 6.58
CA MET A 46 -11.45 8.70 5.72
C MET A 46 -11.17 8.99 4.23
N ARG A 47 -10.57 10.15 3.93
CA ARG A 47 -10.13 10.46 2.56
C ARG A 47 -9.08 9.46 2.06
N GLN A 48 -8.14 9.08 2.91
CA GLN A 48 -7.14 8.07 2.57
C GLN A 48 -7.79 6.72 2.25
N LYS A 49 -8.74 6.27 3.09
CA LYS A 49 -9.51 5.05 2.85
C LYS A 49 -10.24 5.09 1.51
N VAL A 50 -10.89 6.21 1.16
CA VAL A 50 -11.55 6.37 -0.16
C VAL A 50 -10.56 6.24 -1.32
N ILE A 51 -9.37 6.82 -1.20
CA ILE A 51 -8.33 6.73 -2.23
C ILE A 51 -7.89 5.26 -2.41
N VAL A 52 -7.66 4.55 -1.30
CA VAL A 52 -7.33 3.12 -1.33
C VAL A 52 -8.46 2.33 -1.99
N ILE A 53 -9.71 2.52 -1.57
CA ILE A 53 -10.87 1.87 -2.20
C ILE A 53 -10.88 2.15 -3.71
N GLY A 54 -10.73 3.41 -4.13
CA GLY A 54 -10.74 3.80 -5.53
C GLY A 54 -9.64 3.13 -6.36
N ALA A 55 -8.47 2.86 -5.77
CA ALA A 55 -7.38 2.14 -6.42
C ALA A 55 -7.66 0.62 -6.53
N LEU A 56 -8.30 0.03 -5.53
CA LEU A 56 -8.53 -1.41 -5.42
C LEU A 56 -9.85 -1.87 -6.06
N ILE A 57 -10.76 -0.94 -6.33
CA ILE A 57 -12.13 -1.24 -6.77
C ILE A 57 -12.16 -1.96 -8.12
N SER A 58 -11.26 -1.65 -9.04
CA SER A 58 -11.16 -2.33 -10.34
C SER A 58 -10.50 -3.71 -10.26
N ASN A 59 -10.06 -4.12 -9.07
CA ASN A 59 -9.33 -5.37 -8.80
C ASN A 59 -8.23 -5.67 -9.85
N PRO A 60 -7.28 -4.73 -10.06
CA PRO A 60 -6.22 -4.93 -11.05
C PRO A 60 -5.25 -6.03 -10.59
N SER A 61 -4.61 -6.74 -11.53
CA SER A 61 -3.60 -7.76 -11.23
C SER A 61 -2.26 -7.20 -10.74
N ILE A 62 -2.10 -5.87 -10.81
CA ILE A 62 -0.91 -5.16 -10.33
C ILE A 62 -1.38 -3.96 -9.51
N TRP A 63 -1.04 -3.94 -8.23
CA TRP A 63 -1.29 -2.80 -7.35
C TRP A 63 -0.02 -1.96 -7.28
N ILE A 64 -0.15 -0.65 -7.51
CA ILE A 64 0.92 0.32 -7.35
C ILE A 64 0.45 1.35 -6.34
N LEU A 65 1.06 1.35 -5.16
CA LEU A 65 0.59 2.08 -4.01
C LEU A 65 1.69 2.99 -3.43
N ASP A 66 1.47 4.30 -3.40
CA ASP A 66 2.42 5.23 -2.80
C ASP A 66 2.05 5.50 -1.35
N GLU A 67 2.89 5.06 -0.40
CA GLU A 67 2.70 5.21 1.05
C GLU A 67 1.28 4.85 1.54
N PRO A 68 0.72 3.68 1.16
CA PRO A 68 -0.73 3.44 1.29
C PRO A 68 -1.23 3.33 2.73
N LEU A 69 -0.33 3.04 3.68
CA LEU A 69 -0.66 2.92 5.10
C LEU A 69 -0.68 4.27 5.81
N THR A 70 -0.13 5.33 5.20
CA THR A 70 -0.01 6.63 5.84
C THR A 70 -1.38 7.28 5.99
N GLY A 71 -1.74 7.64 7.24
CA GLY A 71 -3.02 8.28 7.53
C GLY A 71 -4.20 7.31 7.71
N LEU A 72 -3.98 6.00 7.59
CA LEU A 72 -4.95 4.99 8.00
C LEU A 72 -4.91 4.78 9.52
N ASP A 73 -6.06 4.48 10.12
CA ASP A 73 -6.11 4.01 11.50
C ASP A 73 -5.49 2.59 11.63
N PRO A 74 -5.23 2.10 12.85
CA PRO A 74 -4.58 0.81 13.05
C PRO A 74 -5.34 -0.38 12.43
N GLN A 75 -6.68 -0.36 12.46
CA GLN A 75 -7.51 -1.44 11.93
C GLN A 75 -7.47 -1.44 10.40
N ALA A 76 -7.73 -0.31 9.76
CA ALA A 76 -7.65 -0.17 8.31
C ALA A 76 -6.24 -0.46 7.76
N SER A 77 -5.20 -0.10 8.52
CA SER A 77 -3.82 -0.46 8.19
C SER A 77 -3.60 -1.97 8.24
N PHE A 78 -4.17 -2.67 9.22
CA PHE A 78 -4.08 -4.12 9.31
C PHE A 78 -4.81 -4.79 8.14
N ASP A 79 -6.04 -4.37 7.86
CA ASP A 79 -6.87 -4.94 6.80
C ASP A 79 -6.21 -4.78 5.42
N LEU A 80 -5.67 -3.60 5.13
CA LEU A 80 -4.95 -3.37 3.87
C LEU A 80 -3.71 -4.27 3.73
N LYS A 81 -2.97 -4.53 4.82
CA LYS A 81 -1.81 -5.44 4.78
C LYS A 81 -2.22 -6.87 4.46
N GLU A 82 -3.30 -7.35 5.07
CA GLU A 82 -3.81 -8.70 4.77
C GLU A 82 -4.30 -8.79 3.33
N MET A 83 -5.02 -7.78 2.84
CA MET A 83 -5.41 -7.70 1.42
C MET A 83 -4.20 -7.75 0.48
N MET A 84 -3.13 -7.01 0.78
CA MET A 84 -1.91 -7.02 -0.04
C MET A 84 -1.29 -8.42 -0.11
N LYS A 85 -1.22 -9.13 1.04
CA LYS A 85 -0.71 -10.51 1.09
C LYS A 85 -1.60 -11.48 0.32
N GLU A 86 -2.91 -11.42 0.52
CA GLU A 86 -3.87 -12.29 -0.16
C GLU A 86 -3.85 -12.06 -1.67
N HIS A 87 -3.75 -10.80 -2.10
CA HIS A 87 -3.66 -10.43 -3.49
C HIS A 87 -2.39 -11.01 -4.13
N ALA A 88 -1.24 -10.86 -3.48
CA ALA A 88 0.02 -11.45 -3.92
C ALA A 88 -0.02 -12.99 -3.93
N ALA A 89 -0.56 -13.61 -2.89
CA ALA A 89 -0.72 -15.06 -2.77
C ALA A 89 -1.63 -15.64 -3.87
N SER A 90 -2.57 -14.85 -4.38
CA SER A 90 -3.43 -15.20 -5.52
C SER A 90 -2.73 -15.11 -6.88
N GLY A 91 -1.42 -14.86 -6.92
CA GLY A 91 -0.60 -14.78 -8.13
C GLY A 91 -0.53 -13.38 -8.75
N ASN A 92 -1.05 -12.36 -8.07
CA ASN A 92 -0.96 -10.97 -8.52
C ASN A 92 0.29 -10.27 -7.95
N THR A 93 0.53 -9.01 -8.34
CA THR A 93 1.69 -8.23 -7.90
C THR A 93 1.27 -7.03 -7.08
N VAL A 94 1.94 -6.80 -5.94
CA VAL A 94 1.81 -5.57 -5.16
C VAL A 94 3.16 -4.86 -5.12
N LEU A 95 3.21 -3.64 -5.64
CA LEU A 95 4.33 -2.73 -5.53
C LEU A 95 3.90 -1.55 -4.66
N PHE A 96 4.61 -1.31 -3.57
CA PHE A 96 4.34 -0.16 -2.71
C PHE A 96 5.62 0.51 -2.22
N SER A 97 5.52 1.81 -1.96
CA SER A 97 6.56 2.57 -1.25
C SER A 97 6.20 2.64 0.24
N THR A 98 7.22 2.58 1.10
CA THR A 98 7.05 2.92 2.51
C THR A 98 8.36 3.43 3.10
N HIS A 99 8.25 4.39 4.01
CA HIS A 99 9.34 4.79 4.91
C HIS A 99 9.39 3.95 6.20
N VAL A 100 8.39 3.10 6.44
CA VAL A 100 8.32 2.22 7.62
C VAL A 100 8.97 0.88 7.29
N LEU A 101 10.24 0.72 7.64
CA LEU A 101 11.04 -0.43 7.24
C LEU A 101 10.54 -1.77 7.81
N SER A 102 9.96 -1.76 9.01
CA SER A 102 9.32 -2.95 9.59
C SER A 102 8.13 -3.45 8.79
N VAL A 103 7.40 -2.56 8.11
CA VAL A 103 6.31 -2.94 7.20
C VAL A 103 6.87 -3.61 5.95
N ALA A 104 7.93 -3.04 5.36
CA ALA A 104 8.59 -3.63 4.20
C ALA A 104 9.13 -5.04 4.53
N GLU A 105 9.75 -5.20 5.70
CA GLU A 105 10.26 -6.49 6.17
C GLU A 105 9.15 -7.54 6.37
N GLN A 106 7.98 -7.11 6.86
CA GLN A 106 6.86 -8.01 7.14
C GLN A 106 6.09 -8.44 5.88
N LEU A 107 6.02 -7.60 4.85
CA LEU A 107 5.12 -7.78 3.71
C LEU A 107 5.82 -8.11 2.40
N CYS A 108 7.06 -7.67 2.20
CA CYS A 108 7.71 -7.77 0.91
C CYS A 108 8.47 -9.08 0.75
N ASP A 109 8.29 -9.76 -0.38
CA ASP A 109 9.23 -10.81 -0.81
C ASP A 109 10.55 -10.19 -1.30
N ARG A 110 10.47 -8.98 -1.88
CA ARG A 110 11.59 -8.24 -2.45
C ARG A 110 11.56 -6.78 -2.06
N ILE A 111 12.73 -6.22 -1.75
CA ILE A 111 12.89 -4.81 -1.38
C ILE A 111 13.82 -4.12 -2.35
N GLY A 112 13.45 -2.89 -2.74
CA GLY A 112 14.31 -1.95 -3.44
C GLY A 112 14.62 -0.75 -2.56
N ILE A 113 15.89 -0.41 -2.37
CA ILE A 113 16.29 0.78 -1.60
C ILE A 113 16.69 1.88 -2.59
N LEU A 114 15.99 3.00 -2.56
CA LEU A 114 16.23 4.15 -3.41
C LEU A 114 16.93 5.27 -2.62
N LYS A 115 18.05 5.80 -3.15
CA LYS A 115 18.78 6.93 -2.58
C LYS A 115 19.16 7.91 -3.68
N LYS A 116 18.77 9.18 -3.53
CA LYS A 116 19.07 10.26 -4.50
C LYS A 116 18.74 9.88 -5.96
N GLY A 117 17.59 9.24 -6.16
CA GLY A 117 17.13 8.77 -7.48
C GLY A 117 17.87 7.56 -8.06
N LYS A 118 18.76 6.93 -7.27
CA LYS A 118 19.45 5.68 -7.66
C LYS A 118 19.00 4.52 -6.79
N LEU A 119 18.75 3.39 -7.43
CA LEU A 119 18.41 2.15 -6.75
C LEU A 119 19.72 1.51 -6.27
N ILE A 120 19.98 1.60 -4.96
CA ILE A 120 21.24 1.15 -4.36
C ILE A 120 21.20 -0.32 -3.94
N PHE A 121 20.00 -0.89 -3.83
CA PHE A 121 19.79 -2.31 -3.56
C PHE A 121 18.49 -2.76 -4.20
N VAL A 122 18.48 -3.98 -4.75
CA VAL A 122 17.29 -4.75 -5.13
C VAL A 122 17.57 -6.21 -4.87
N GLY A 123 16.76 -6.85 -4.06
CA GLY A 123 16.92 -8.26 -3.73
C GLY A 123 15.73 -8.78 -2.93
N THR A 124 15.80 -10.05 -2.54
CA THR A 124 14.85 -10.59 -1.57
C THR A 124 15.21 -10.11 -0.15
N VAL A 125 14.24 -10.16 0.77
CA VAL A 125 14.50 -9.83 2.18
C VAL A 125 15.51 -10.79 2.78
N GLU A 126 15.46 -12.07 2.39
CA GLU A 126 16.40 -13.09 2.84
C GLU A 126 17.82 -12.81 2.37
N GLN A 127 18.00 -12.37 1.12
CA GLN A 127 19.32 -11.97 0.60
C GLN A 127 19.87 -10.80 1.40
N LEU A 128 19.06 -9.77 1.65
CA LEU A 128 19.47 -8.60 2.42
C LEU A 128 19.89 -8.98 3.84
N LYS A 129 19.14 -9.88 4.50
CA LYS A 129 19.47 -10.37 5.84
C LYS A 129 20.70 -11.28 5.86
N ALA A 130 20.96 -12.04 4.80
CA ALA A 130 22.16 -12.87 4.69
C ALA A 130 23.44 -12.04 4.57
N ASP A 131 23.38 -10.91 3.86
CA ASP A 131 24.52 -9.98 3.73
C ASP A 131 24.79 -9.19 5.02
N TYR A 132 23.78 -9.04 5.88
CA TYR A 132 23.83 -8.29 7.14
C TYR A 132 23.25 -9.10 8.31
N PRO A 133 23.95 -10.14 8.77
CA PRO A 133 23.48 -10.97 9.87
C PRO A 133 23.29 -10.16 11.15
N ASP A 134 22.26 -10.51 11.94
CA ASP A 134 21.91 -9.91 13.22
C ASP A 134 21.54 -8.41 13.20
N LYS A 135 21.27 -7.85 12.01
CA LYS A 135 20.82 -6.46 11.87
C LYS A 135 19.36 -6.38 11.41
N ASP A 136 18.64 -5.42 11.96
CA ASP A 136 17.32 -5.06 11.46
C ASP A 136 17.42 -4.24 10.15
N LEU A 137 16.31 -4.15 9.43
CA LEU A 137 16.27 -3.47 8.14
C LEU A 137 16.57 -1.97 8.27
N GLU A 138 16.32 -1.38 9.44
CA GLU A 138 16.65 0.01 9.77
C GLU A 138 18.16 0.24 9.82
N THR A 139 18.88 -0.59 10.55
CA THR A 139 20.35 -0.52 10.64
C THR A 139 20.99 -0.72 9.27
N ILE A 140 20.51 -1.71 8.50
CA ILE A 140 20.98 -1.98 7.14
C ILE A 140 20.73 -0.77 6.23
N TYR A 141 19.53 -0.20 6.29
CA TYR A 141 19.21 1.01 5.54
C TYR A 141 20.12 2.17 5.94
N LEU A 142 20.39 2.41 7.22
CA LEU A 142 21.28 3.48 7.66
C LEU A 142 22.73 3.30 7.19
N GLU A 143 23.23 2.07 7.10
CA GLU A 143 24.56 1.76 6.58
C GLU A 143 24.66 2.00 5.07
N LEU A 144 23.67 1.53 4.30
CA LEU A 144 23.60 1.70 2.85
C LEU A 144 23.27 3.15 2.45
N ALA A 145 22.31 3.74 3.15
CA ALA A 145 21.82 5.10 2.94
C ALA A 145 22.69 6.14 3.64
N GLY A 146 23.72 5.73 4.37
CA GLY A 146 24.58 6.58 5.19
C GLY A 146 24.74 7.99 4.66
N ARG A 147 24.40 8.97 5.49
CA ARG A 147 25.00 10.30 5.38
C ARG A 147 26.50 10.03 5.57
N GLN A 148 27.28 10.04 4.50
CA GLN A 148 28.68 10.40 4.67
C GLN A 148 28.63 11.75 5.37
N ALA A 149 29.04 11.80 6.64
CA ALA A 149 29.41 13.04 7.26
C ALA A 149 30.38 13.68 6.26
N GLN A 150 29.98 14.82 5.68
CA GLN A 150 30.93 15.64 4.96
C GLN A 150 32.05 15.91 5.96
N GLU A 151 33.22 15.33 5.72
CA GLU A 151 34.46 15.80 6.31
C GLU A 151 34.54 17.30 5.95
N ALA A 152 34.34 18.13 6.98
CA ALA A 152 34.57 19.56 6.95
C ALA A 152 35.91 19.84 7.63
#